data_AF-A0A7K3PR51-F1
#
_entry.id   AF-A0A7K3PR51-F1
#
_cell.length_a   1.000
_cell.length_b   1.000
_cell.length_c   1.000
_cell.angle_alpha   90.00
_cell.angle_beta   90.00
_cell.angle_gamma   90.00
#
_symmetry.space_group_name_H-M   'P 1'
#
loop_
_entity.id
_entity.type
_entity.pdbx_description
1 polymer ?
#
loop_
_entity_poly.entity_id
_entity_poly.type
_entity_poly.pdbx_seq_one_letter_code
_entity_poly.pdbx_strand_id
1 'polypeptide(L)'
;ASGPCPEPVRVLRAPFDEQWLIPDHRLIDAARPELWRVADERQVFVVEAPEAAGGPLLLTTSLLPLFGPARIRPLYRRPGGAEPN
;
A
#
# COMPACT_ATOMS: atom_id res chain seq x y z
N ALA A 1 5.10 18.77 17.90
CA ALA A 1 4.42 18.93 16.61
C ALA A 1 2.92 19.13 16.87
N SER A 2 2.26 20.12 16.25
CA SER A 2 0.82 20.40 16.42
C SER A 2 0.03 19.96 15.18
N GLY A 3 -1.27 19.70 15.34
CA GLY A 3 -2.20 19.27 14.28
C GLY A 3 -3.08 18.09 14.72
N PRO A 4 -4.29 17.94 14.15
CA PRO A 4 -5.19 16.84 14.49
C PRO A 4 -4.56 15.47 14.16
N CYS A 5 -4.99 14.43 14.86
CA CYS A 5 -4.63 13.05 14.51
C CYS A 5 -5.36 12.67 13.20
N PRO A 6 -4.67 12.15 12.18
CA PRO A 6 -5.33 11.64 10.97
C PRO A 6 -6.23 10.44 11.28
N GLU A 7 -7.26 10.25 10.46
CA GLU A 7 -8.13 9.07 10.55
C GLU A 7 -7.35 7.77 10.27
N PRO A 8 -7.51 6.72 11.08
CA PRO A 8 -6.90 5.42 10.81
C PRO A 8 -7.37 4.80 9.50
N VAL A 9 -6.46 4.15 8.79
CA VAL A 9 -6.74 3.43 7.54
C VAL A 9 -6.29 1.97 7.61
N ARG A 10 -6.98 1.08 6.89
CA ARG A 10 -6.56 -0.33 6.76
C ARG A 10 -5.42 -0.45 5.76
N VAL A 11 -4.40 -1.22 6.12
CA VAL A 11 -3.21 -1.48 5.31
C VAL A 11 -2.83 -2.96 5.40
N LEU A 12 -2.02 -3.45 4.48
CA LEU A 12 -1.39 -4.77 4.58
C LEU A 12 0.03 -4.65 5.13
N ARG A 13 0.31 -5.38 6.22
CA ARG A 13 1.63 -5.44 6.88
C ARG A 13 2.40 -6.72 6.60
N ALA A 14 1.73 -7.72 6.05
CA ALA A 14 2.27 -8.91 5.39
C ALA A 14 1.18 -9.45 4.43
N PRO A 15 1.45 -10.49 3.61
CA PRO A 15 0.41 -11.13 2.82
C PRO A 15 -0.75 -11.60 3.72
N PHE A 16 -1.96 -11.11 3.42
CA PHE A 16 -3.20 -11.38 4.18
C PHE A 16 -3.19 -10.93 5.65
N ASP A 17 -2.22 -10.11 6.07
CA ASP A 17 -2.18 -9.51 7.42
C ASP A 17 -2.61 -8.04 7.35
N GLU A 18 -3.88 -7.82 7.65
CA GLU A 18 -4.51 -6.51 7.63
C GLU A 18 -4.41 -5.83 9.00
N GLN A 19 -3.93 -4.58 9.01
CA GLN A 19 -3.79 -3.80 10.23
C GLN A 19 -4.29 -2.37 10.02
N TRP A 20 -4.59 -1.70 11.13
CA TRP A 20 -4.89 -0.27 11.13
C TRP A 20 -3.60 0.53 11.27
N LEU A 21 -3.49 1.60 10.49
CA LEU A 21 -2.38 2.56 10.54
C LEU A 21 -2.93 3.97 10.70
N ILE A 22 -2.30 4.76 11.56
CA ILE A 22 -2.46 6.22 11.57
C ILE A 22 -1.49 6.78 10.52
N PRO A 23 -1.96 7.34 9.38
CA PRO A 23 -1.11 7.77 8.28
C PRO A 23 -0.45 9.13 8.56
N ASP A 24 0.28 9.22 9.66
CA ASP A 24 0.96 10.44 10.10
C ASP A 24 2.46 10.37 9.82
N HIS A 25 2.96 11.27 8.97
CA HIS A 25 4.39 11.37 8.63
C HIS A 25 5.29 11.66 9.84
N ARG A 26 4.72 12.13 10.96
CA ARG A 26 5.44 12.34 12.23
C ARG A 26 5.69 11.02 12.97
N LEU A 27 4.90 9.98 12.67
CA LEU A 27 4.93 8.67 13.31
C LEU A 27 5.48 7.55 12.41
N ILE A 28 5.48 7.76 11.09
CA ILE A 28 5.90 6.78 10.09
C ILE A 28 7.34 7.06 9.65
N ASP A 29 8.18 6.03 9.70
CA ASP A 29 9.57 6.04 9.24
C ASP A 29 9.72 5.76 7.73
N ALA A 30 8.80 4.98 7.16
CA ALA A 30 8.73 4.65 5.73
C ALA A 30 7.45 5.20 5.07
N ALA A 31 7.47 6.48 4.67
CA ALA A 31 6.28 7.19 4.18
C ALA A 31 5.69 6.66 2.85
N ARG A 32 6.49 6.03 1.97
CA ARG A 32 6.06 5.48 0.64
C ARG A 32 5.12 6.42 -0.16
N PRO A 33 5.44 7.71 -0.36
CA PRO A 33 4.49 8.73 -0.84
C PRO A 33 3.85 8.42 -2.20
N GLU A 34 4.59 7.78 -3.11
CA GLU A 34 4.10 7.39 -4.44
C GLU A 34 2.92 6.41 -4.35
N LEU A 35 2.95 5.50 -3.37
CA LEU A 35 1.90 4.50 -3.17
C LEU A 35 0.62 5.16 -2.65
N TRP A 36 0.75 6.12 -1.74
CA TRP A 36 -0.37 6.90 -1.22
C TRP A 36 -0.97 7.82 -2.28
N ARG A 37 -0.17 8.38 -3.20
CA ARG A 37 -0.65 9.32 -4.22
C ARG A 37 -1.69 8.70 -5.17
N VAL A 38 -1.58 7.40 -5.43
CA VAL A 38 -2.47 6.69 -6.35
C VAL A 38 -3.56 5.89 -5.64
N ALA A 39 -3.59 5.91 -4.31
CA ALA A 39 -4.54 5.14 -3.52
C ALA A 39 -5.90 5.82 -3.46
N ASP A 40 -6.95 5.05 -3.70
CA ASP A 40 -8.35 5.40 -3.51
C ASP A 40 -9.19 4.12 -3.42
N GLU A 41 -10.51 4.27 -3.35
CA GLU A 41 -11.46 3.14 -3.25
C GLU A 41 -11.49 2.23 -4.49
N ARG A 42 -10.93 2.66 -5.62
CA ARG A 42 -10.91 1.91 -6.88
C ARG A 42 -9.58 1.24 -7.15
N GLN A 43 -8.52 1.66 -6.47
CA GLN A 43 -7.17 1.20 -6.73
C GLN A 43 -7.01 -0.29 -6.37
N VAL A 44 -6.23 -0.98 -7.20
CA VAL A 44 -5.79 -2.34 -6.95
C VAL A 44 -4.29 -2.41 -7.18
N PHE A 45 -3.57 -3.06 -6.28
CA PHE A 45 -2.14 -3.25 -6.34
C PHE A 45 -1.81 -4.70 -6.61
N VAL A 46 -0.92 -4.94 -7.58
CA VAL A 46 -0.22 -6.20 -7.73
C VAL A 46 1.10 -6.11 -6.98
N VAL A 47 1.31 -7.00 -6.03
CA VAL A 47 2.52 -7.11 -5.22
C VAL A 47 3.26 -8.37 -5.63
N GLU A 48 4.55 -8.21 -5.92
CA GLU A 48 5.49 -9.28 -6.22
C GLU A 48 6.57 -9.26 -5.13
N ALA A 49 6.41 -10.13 -4.14
CA ALA A 49 7.30 -10.25 -2.99
C ALA A 49 8.28 -11.42 -3.18
N PRO A 50 9.55 -11.29 -2.74
CA PRO A 50 10.51 -12.38 -2.77
C PRO A 50 10.11 -13.46 -1.75
N GLU A 51 10.13 -14.73 -2.16
CA GLU A 51 9.99 -15.87 -1.26
C GLU A 51 11.37 -16.50 -0.96
N ALA A 52 11.49 -17.17 0.18
CA ALA A 52 12.70 -17.89 0.56
C ALA A 52 12.88 -19.24 -0.18
N ALA A 53 11.81 -19.88 -0.68
CA ALA A 53 11.89 -21.16 -1.40
C ALA A 53 10.59 -21.47 -2.17
N GLY A 54 10.50 -21.13 -3.46
CA GLY A 54 9.35 -21.52 -4.32
C GLY A 54 9.04 -20.59 -5.49
N GLY A 55 9.41 -19.31 -5.40
CA GLY A 55 9.24 -18.31 -6.47
C GLY A 55 8.74 -16.98 -5.91
N PRO A 56 8.50 -15.94 -6.71
CA PRO A 56 7.91 -14.72 -6.18
C PRO A 56 6.45 -14.97 -5.73
N LEU A 57 6.11 -14.54 -4.52
CA LEU A 57 4.73 -14.49 -4.06
C LEU A 57 4.00 -13.35 -4.77
N LEU A 58 2.90 -13.68 -5.45
CA LEU A 58 2.02 -12.72 -6.11
C LEU A 58 0.76 -12.51 -5.28
N LEU A 59 0.46 -11.25 -4.98
CA LEU A 59 -0.75 -10.83 -4.28
C LEU A 59 -1.44 -9.71 -5.05
N THR A 60 -2.76 -9.78 -5.14
CA THR A 60 -3.60 -8.67 -5.62
C THR A 60 -4.43 -8.15 -4.44
N THR A 61 -4.48 -6.84 -4.25
CA THR A 61 -5.16 -6.24 -3.10
C THR A 61 -5.65 -4.83 -3.39
N SER A 62 -6.74 -4.40 -2.75
CA SER A 62 -7.18 -2.99 -2.71
C SER A 62 -6.61 -2.21 -1.52
N LEU A 63 -5.91 -2.87 -0.60
CA LEU A 63 -5.30 -2.24 0.56
C LEU A 63 -3.87 -1.81 0.24
N LEU A 64 -3.38 -0.77 0.91
CA LEU A 64 -2.00 -0.30 0.77
C LEU A 64 -1.00 -1.37 1.28
N PRO A 65 -0.15 -1.94 0.41
CA PRO A 65 0.87 -2.90 0.84
C PRO A 65 2.10 -2.18 1.39
N LEU A 66 2.26 -2.20 2.72
CA LEU A 66 3.35 -1.51 3.42
C LEU A 66 4.48 -2.45 3.89
N PHE A 67 4.55 -3.64 3.33
CA PHE A 67 5.58 -4.65 3.61
C PHE A 67 6.59 -4.77 2.47
N GLY A 68 7.71 -5.45 2.73
CA GLY A 68 8.73 -5.69 1.72
C GLY A 68 10.14 -5.79 2.28
N PRO A 69 11.14 -6.04 1.42
CA PRO A 69 11.19 -5.65 0.00
C PRO A 69 10.15 -6.35 -0.89
N ALA A 70 9.47 -5.60 -1.77
CA ALA A 70 8.51 -6.12 -2.77
C ALA A 70 8.37 -5.12 -3.94
N ARG A 71 8.08 -5.61 -5.14
CA ARG A 71 7.67 -4.76 -6.27
C ARG A 71 6.17 -4.57 -6.21
N ILE A 72 5.71 -3.31 -6.30
CA ILE A 72 4.29 -2.96 -6.24
C ILE A 72 3.91 -2.26 -7.54
N ARG A 73 2.86 -2.74 -8.21
CA ARG A 73 2.34 -2.18 -9.46
C ARG A 73 0.88 -1.76 -9.23
N PRO A 74 0.54 -0.45 -9.24
CA PRO A 74 -0.84 -0.02 -9.21
C PRO A 74 -1.51 -0.29 -10.56
N LEU A 75 -2.78 -0.69 -10.53
CA LEU A 75 -3.59 -0.95 -11.72
C LEU A 75 -3.91 0.36 -12.45
N TYR A 76 -4.22 1.42 -11.70
CA TYR A 76 -4.52 2.73 -12.27
C TYR A 76 -3.40 3.73 -12.02
N ARG A 77 -3.03 4.49 -13.06
CA ARG A 77 -2.00 5.54 -13.00
C ARG A 77 -2.40 6.72 -12.12
N ARG A 78 -3.70 6.97 -12.00
CA ARG A 78 -4.29 8.06 -11.20
C ARG A 78 -5.48 7.56 -10.38
N PRO A 79 -5.81 8.25 -9.28
CA PRO A 79 -7.10 8.08 -8.61
C PRO A 79 -8.28 8.29 -9.58
N GLY A 80 -9.42 7.67 -9.28
CA GLY A 80 -10.65 7.67 -10.05
C GLY A 80 -10.85 6.41 -10.89
N GLY A 81 -9.83 5.56 -11.03
CA GLY A 81 -9.95 4.27 -11.71
C GLY A 81 -10.21 4.36 -13.23
N ALA A 82 -9.85 5.47 -13.86
CA ALA A 82 -10.14 5.73 -15.27
C ALA A 82 -8.92 5.59 -16.19
N GLU A 83 -7.71 5.71 -15.65
CA GLU A 83 -6.46 5.67 -16.41
C GLU A 83 -5.67 4.39 -16.05
N PRO A 84 -5.72 3.32 -16.86
CA PRO A 84 -4.91 2.12 -16.62
C PRO A 84 -3.42 2.44 -16.75
N ASN A 85 -2.59 1.70 -15.98
CA ASN A 85 -1.15 1.91 -15.90
C ASN A 85 -0.39 1.34 -17.10
#